data_AF-A0A1X7PHB7-F1
#
_entry.id   AF-A0A1X7PHB7-F1
#
_cell.length_a   1.000
_cell.length_b   1.000
_cell.length_c   1.000
_cell.angle_alpha   90.00
_cell.angle_beta   90.00
_cell.angle_gamma   90.00
#
_symmetry.space_group_name_H-M   'P 1'
#
loop_
_entity.id
_entity.type
_entity.pdbx_description
1 polymer ?
#
loop_
_entity_poly.entity_id
_entity_poly.type
_entity_poly.pdbx_seq_one_letter_code
_entity_poly.pdbx_strand_id
1 'polypeptide(L)'
;MSSATQPIGVIAKLLDLSERRVQQLSREGVIPKAERGQYDLIGSVRGYVRYLRDQAARAQAGAPDYAAERARFIRARADLAEMEAEEKRLSLIAADQIEAAWIAVLALLRTRLLALPDRLAPQAFDQSTVGDTRNLIRAAIREVLDDLAQPDIELETDVDLEGLADPEAHRGKGAGGAAATAGPDDQ
;
A
#
# COMPACT_ATOMS: atom_id res chain seq x y z
N MET A 1 43.69 -47.60 -4.67
CA MET A 1 42.91 -46.39 -4.95
C MET A 1 43.86 -45.22 -4.89
N SER A 2 44.26 -44.69 -6.04
CA SER A 2 45.35 -43.74 -6.18
C SER A 2 45.04 -42.44 -5.44
N SER A 3 45.65 -42.23 -4.28
CA SER A 3 45.56 -40.97 -3.55
C SER A 3 46.39 -39.93 -4.31
N ALA A 4 45.74 -39.18 -5.20
CA ALA A 4 46.32 -38.02 -5.84
C ALA A 4 46.39 -36.91 -4.80
N THR A 5 47.43 -36.94 -3.98
CA THR A 5 47.67 -35.94 -2.95
C THR A 5 48.16 -34.66 -3.60
N GLN A 6 47.54 -33.53 -3.25
CA GLN A 6 47.83 -32.23 -3.86
C GLN A 6 48.25 -31.21 -2.79
N PRO A 7 49.14 -30.27 -3.15
CA PRO A 7 49.52 -29.18 -2.26
C PRO A 7 48.33 -28.26 -2.01
N ILE A 8 48.37 -27.55 -0.88
CA ILE A 8 47.26 -26.70 -0.44
C ILE A 8 46.81 -25.66 -1.48
N GLY A 9 47.73 -25.07 -2.23
CA GLY A 9 47.41 -24.06 -3.24
C GLY A 9 46.56 -24.60 -4.40
N VAL A 10 46.70 -25.89 -4.74
CA VAL A 10 45.89 -26.55 -5.78
C VAL A 10 44.47 -26.79 -5.26
N ILE A 11 44.32 -27.25 -4.02
CA ILE A 11 43.01 -27.45 -3.39
C ILE A 11 42.29 -26.12 -3.16
N ALA A 12 43.02 -25.09 -2.73
CA ALA A 12 42.51 -23.74 -2.56
C ALA A 12 41.90 -23.21 -3.86
N LYS A 13 42.63 -23.31 -4.98
CA LYS A 13 42.11 -22.91 -6.30
C LYS A 13 40.93 -23.76 -6.76
N LEU A 14 40.97 -25.08 -6.52
CA LEU A 14 39.91 -25.98 -6.95
C LEU A 14 38.58 -25.75 -6.22
N LEU A 15 38.65 -25.48 -4.91
CA LEU A 15 37.47 -25.25 -4.07
C LEU A 15 37.04 -23.78 -4.04
N ASP A 16 37.75 -22.91 -4.77
CA ASP A 16 37.59 -21.45 -4.76
C ASP A 16 37.67 -20.85 -3.34
N LEU A 17 38.71 -21.25 -2.61
CA LEU A 17 38.98 -20.85 -1.23
C LEU A 17 40.38 -20.28 -1.07
N SER A 18 40.57 -19.44 -0.05
CA SER A 18 41.93 -19.09 0.39
C SER A 18 42.61 -20.28 1.07
N GLU A 19 43.94 -20.38 0.97
CA GLU A 19 44.71 -21.43 1.67
C GLU A 19 44.43 -21.42 3.18
N ARG A 20 44.30 -20.23 3.78
CA ARG A 20 43.92 -20.06 5.19
C ARG A 20 42.58 -20.72 5.51
N ARG A 21 41.60 -20.59 4.61
CA ARG A 21 40.27 -21.17 4.78
C ARG A 21 40.30 -22.69 4.63
N VAL A 22 41.11 -23.23 3.72
CA VAL A 22 41.34 -24.68 3.60
C VAL A 22 41.97 -25.25 4.88
N GLN A 23 42.97 -24.57 5.45
CA GLN A 23 43.57 -24.98 6.73
C GLN A 23 42.56 -24.97 7.88
N GLN A 24 41.71 -23.94 7.94
CA GLN A 24 40.65 -23.85 8.94
C GLN A 24 39.67 -25.04 8.81
N LEU A 25 39.14 -25.29 7.61
CA LEU A 25 38.21 -26.40 7.38
C LEU A 25 38.86 -27.77 7.64
N SER A 26 40.17 -27.89 7.44
CA SER A 26 40.90 -29.10 7.81
C SER A 26 41.03 -29.28 9.33
N ARG A 27 41.27 -28.20 10.08
CA ARG A 27 41.26 -28.23 11.57
C ARG A 27 39.88 -28.52 12.14
N GLU A 28 38.83 -28.06 11.46
CA GLU A 28 37.42 -28.34 11.79
C GLU A 28 37.00 -29.77 11.39
N GLY A 29 37.89 -30.57 10.78
CA GLY A 29 37.63 -31.95 10.40
C GLY A 29 36.78 -32.12 9.13
N VAL A 30 36.50 -31.03 8.41
CA VAL A 30 35.72 -31.04 7.16
C VAL A 30 36.55 -31.57 6.00
N ILE A 31 37.82 -31.15 5.91
CA ILE A 31 38.75 -31.55 4.85
C ILE A 31 39.78 -32.53 5.42
N PRO A 32 39.80 -33.81 4.98
CA PRO A 32 40.72 -34.81 5.49
C PRO A 32 42.16 -34.47 5.07
N LYS A 33 43.06 -34.44 6.05
CA LYS A 33 44.49 -34.20 5.82
C LYS A 33 45.19 -35.53 5.55
N ALA A 34 45.95 -35.61 4.46
CA ALA A 34 46.72 -36.82 4.12
C ALA A 34 48.11 -36.78 4.77
N GLU A 35 48.93 -35.79 4.42
CA GLU A 35 50.30 -35.61 4.94
C GLU A 35 50.60 -34.12 5.21
N ARG A 36 51.79 -33.79 5.71
CA ARG A 36 52.15 -32.40 6.07
C ARG A 36 52.12 -31.49 4.83
N GLY A 37 51.10 -30.65 4.74
CA GLY A 37 50.90 -29.70 3.63
C GLY A 37 50.25 -30.30 2.38
N GLN A 38 49.77 -31.55 2.49
CA GLN A 38 49.35 -32.38 1.38
C GLN A 38 47.95 -32.94 1.69
N TYR A 39 47.03 -32.80 0.72
CA TYR A 39 45.60 -33.07 0.89
C TYR A 39 45.10 -34.05 -0.15
N ASP A 40 44.23 -34.97 0.24
CA ASP A 40 43.56 -35.86 -0.71
C ASP A 40 42.52 -35.07 -1.53
N LEU A 41 42.69 -35.05 -2.85
CA LEU A 41 41.85 -34.28 -3.76
C LEU A 41 40.36 -34.65 -3.64
N ILE A 42 40.07 -35.95 -3.71
CA ILE A 42 38.69 -36.46 -3.73
C ILE A 42 38.05 -36.28 -2.35
N GLY A 43 38.78 -36.59 -1.28
CA GLY A 43 38.35 -36.37 0.10
C GLY A 43 38.07 -34.90 0.40
N SER A 44 38.90 -33.98 -0.10
CA SER A 44 38.74 -32.54 0.10
C SER A 44 37.48 -32.00 -0.57
N VAL A 45 37.23 -32.36 -1.84
CA VAL A 45 36.03 -31.94 -2.58
C VAL A 45 34.77 -32.49 -1.90
N ARG A 46 34.75 -33.80 -1.58
CA ARG A 46 33.58 -34.43 -0.95
C ARG A 46 33.28 -33.84 0.43
N GLY A 47 34.32 -33.60 1.23
CA GLY A 47 34.20 -32.97 2.54
C GLY A 47 33.61 -31.56 2.45
N TYR A 48 34.11 -30.76 1.51
CA TYR A 48 33.61 -29.40 1.30
C TYR A 48 32.17 -29.35 0.78
N VAL A 49 31.80 -30.23 -0.17
CA VAL A 49 30.41 -30.33 -0.66
C VAL A 49 29.45 -30.70 0.47
N ARG A 50 29.83 -31.61 1.37
CA ARG A 50 29.00 -31.96 2.53
C ARG A 50 28.84 -30.76 3.47
N TYR A 51 29.92 -30.04 3.74
CA TYR A 51 29.88 -28.82 4.57
C TYR A 51 28.93 -27.76 4.01
N LEU A 52 28.95 -27.52 2.69
CA LEU A 52 28.04 -26.56 2.05
C LEU A 52 26.57 -27.01 2.17
N ARG A 53 26.28 -28.30 2.01
CA ARG A 53 24.92 -28.83 2.17
C ARG A 53 24.41 -28.69 3.59
N ASP A 54 25.24 -29.00 4.58
CA ASP A 54 24.89 -28.87 6.00
C ASP A 54 24.67 -27.40 6.39
N GLN A 55 25.47 -26.48 5.84
CA GLN A 55 25.30 -25.04 6.06
C GLN A 55 24.00 -24.51 5.45
N ALA A 56 23.66 -24.94 4.23
CA ALA A 56 22.39 -24.59 3.58
C ALA A 56 21.18 -25.14 4.36
N ALA A 57 21.25 -26.39 4.82
CA ALA A 57 20.20 -27.00 5.63
C ALA A 57 19.97 -26.27 6.97
N ARG A 58 21.05 -25.85 7.64
CA ARG A 58 20.97 -25.07 8.89
C ARG A 58 20.39 -23.67 8.67
N ALA A 59 20.74 -23.01 7.58
CA ALA A 59 20.16 -21.71 7.22
C ALA A 59 18.66 -21.80 6.96
N GLN A 60 18.20 -22.92 6.38
CA GLN A 60 16.80 -23.15 6.04
C GLN A 60 15.94 -23.63 7.21
N ALA A 61 16.54 -24.18 8.27
CA ALA A 61 15.81 -24.62 9.47
C ALA A 61 15.37 -23.46 10.40
N GLY A 62 16.00 -22.28 10.33
CA GLY A 62 15.69 -21.12 11.17
C GLY A 62 14.88 -19.99 10.51
N ALA A 63 14.64 -20.08 9.19
CA ALA A 63 14.05 -19.02 8.37
C ALA A 63 12.60 -19.21 7.83
N PRO A 64 11.97 -20.40 7.83
CA PRO A 64 10.68 -20.57 7.12
C PRO A 64 9.53 -19.84 7.81
N ASP A 65 9.59 -19.70 9.14
CA ASP A 65 8.49 -19.13 9.93
C ASP A 65 8.45 -17.60 9.85
N TYR A 66 9.61 -16.94 9.88
CA TYR A 66 9.70 -15.48 9.85
C TYR A 66 9.22 -14.86 8.52
N ALA A 67 9.58 -15.47 7.39
CA ALA A 67 9.16 -14.97 6.08
C ALA A 67 7.64 -15.13 5.87
N ALA A 68 7.07 -16.25 6.32
CA ALA A 68 5.64 -16.53 6.24
C ALA A 68 4.83 -15.59 7.15
N GLU A 69 5.25 -15.41 8.39
CA GLU A 69 4.58 -14.51 9.34
C GLU A 69 4.71 -13.04 8.93
N ARG A 70 5.87 -12.63 8.39
CA ARG A 70 6.04 -11.27 7.85
C ARG A 70 5.14 -11.03 6.63
N ALA A 71 4.96 -12.01 5.76
CA ALA A 71 4.05 -11.91 4.62
C ALA A 71 2.59 -11.78 5.08
N ARG A 72 2.18 -12.56 6.08
CA ARG A 72 0.85 -12.45 6.70
C ARG A 72 0.61 -11.08 7.32
N PHE A 73 1.58 -10.56 8.08
CA PHE A 73 1.51 -9.24 8.69
C PHE A 73 1.40 -8.12 7.65
N ILE A 74 2.21 -8.17 6.59
CA ILE A 74 2.16 -7.17 5.50
C ILE A 74 0.80 -7.19 4.82
N ARG A 75 0.24 -8.38 4.57
CA ARG A 75 -1.09 -8.53 3.97
C ARG A 75 -2.17 -7.93 4.85
N ALA A 76 -2.23 -8.32 6.12
CA ALA A 76 -3.21 -7.78 7.07
C ALA A 76 -3.11 -6.25 7.22
N ARG A 77 -1.88 -5.70 7.16
CA ARG A 77 -1.66 -4.25 7.18
C ARG A 77 -2.10 -3.56 5.90
N ALA A 78 -1.92 -4.20 4.75
CA ALA A 78 -2.41 -3.68 3.47
C ALA A 78 -3.95 -3.65 3.46
N ASP A 79 -4.59 -4.73 3.90
CA ASP A 79 -6.04 -4.82 3.99
C ASP A 79 -6.61 -3.74 4.93
N LEU A 80 -5.99 -3.52 6.10
CA LEU A 80 -6.38 -2.45 7.02
C LEU A 80 -6.26 -1.06 6.37
N ALA A 81 -5.16 -0.79 5.65
CA ALA A 81 -4.94 0.48 4.98
C ALA A 81 -5.96 0.72 3.84
N GLU A 82 -6.38 -0.34 3.15
CA GLU A 82 -7.41 -0.28 2.12
C GLU A 82 -8.78 0.03 2.74
N MET A 83 -9.15 -0.64 3.83
CA MET A 83 -10.39 -0.36 4.58
C MET A 83 -10.42 1.07 5.12
N GLU A 84 -9.32 1.56 5.71
CA GLU A 84 -9.22 2.95 6.16
C GLU A 84 -9.30 3.96 5.01
N ALA A 85 -8.79 3.62 3.82
CA ALA A 85 -8.87 4.46 2.64
C ALA A 85 -10.30 4.51 2.09
N GLU A 86 -11.02 3.39 2.08
CA GLU A 86 -12.43 3.33 1.70
C GLU A 86 -13.32 4.10 2.68
N GLU A 87 -13.12 3.94 3.99
CA GLU A 87 -13.85 4.69 5.02
C GLU A 87 -13.62 6.20 4.86
N LYS A 88 -12.36 6.62 4.65
CA LYS A 88 -12.03 8.02 4.40
C LYS A 88 -12.65 8.54 3.11
N ARG A 89 -12.66 7.74 2.02
CA ARG A 89 -13.33 8.09 0.76
C ARG A 89 -14.83 8.26 0.92
N LEU A 90 -15.48 7.41 1.72
CA LEU A 90 -16.92 7.54 2.03
C LEU A 90 -17.21 8.72 2.99
N SER A 91 -16.22 9.14 3.80
CA SER A 91 -16.38 10.25 4.76
C SER A 91 -15.97 11.63 4.24
N LEU A 92 -15.14 11.71 3.19
CA LEU A 92 -14.71 12.98 2.60
C LEU A 92 -15.74 13.43 1.57
N ILE A 93 -16.78 14.09 2.06
CA ILE A 93 -17.55 15.01 1.23
C ILE A 93 -16.92 16.38 1.42
N ALA A 94 -16.59 17.07 0.33
CA ALA A 94 -16.04 18.42 0.41
C ALA A 94 -17.03 19.34 1.13
N ALA A 95 -16.53 20.15 2.08
CA ALA A 95 -17.36 21.07 2.85
C ALA A 95 -18.19 21.98 1.92
N ASP A 96 -17.60 22.42 0.81
CA ASP A 96 -18.23 23.25 -0.21
C ASP A 96 -19.42 22.53 -0.90
N GLN A 97 -19.33 21.21 -1.11
CA GLN A 97 -20.44 20.41 -1.67
C GLN A 97 -21.60 20.28 -0.67
N ILE A 98 -21.29 20.07 0.61
CA ILE A 98 -22.29 20.04 1.69
C ILE A 98 -22.97 21.42 1.79
N GLU A 99 -22.19 22.50 1.76
CA GLU A 99 -22.70 23.86 1.82
C GLU A 99 -23.64 24.16 0.65
N ALA A 100 -23.23 23.84 -0.59
CA ALA A 100 -24.07 24.01 -1.77
C ALA A 100 -25.38 23.20 -1.68
N ALA A 101 -25.30 21.94 -1.22
CA ALA A 101 -26.47 21.10 -1.00
C ALA A 101 -27.44 21.72 0.02
N TRP A 102 -26.93 22.20 1.16
CA TRP A 102 -27.76 22.86 2.17
C TRP A 102 -28.37 24.17 1.67
N ILE A 103 -27.62 24.97 0.90
CA ILE A 103 -28.15 26.18 0.27
C ILE A 103 -29.32 25.82 -0.66
N ALA A 104 -29.19 24.77 -1.47
CA ALA A 104 -30.24 24.32 -2.36
C ALA A 104 -31.50 23.86 -1.59
N VAL A 105 -31.34 23.04 -0.55
CA VAL A 105 -32.44 22.60 0.34
C VAL A 105 -33.15 23.81 0.95
N LEU A 106 -32.40 24.76 1.52
CA LEU A 106 -32.95 25.93 2.18
C LEU A 106 -33.63 26.89 1.21
N ALA A 107 -33.11 27.03 -0.01
CA ALA A 107 -33.74 27.83 -1.07
C ALA A 107 -35.09 27.23 -1.51
N LEU A 108 -35.15 25.90 -1.67
CA LEU A 108 -36.39 25.19 -2.00
C LEU A 108 -37.42 25.35 -0.87
N LEU A 109 -37.01 25.13 0.38
CA LEU A 109 -37.85 25.34 1.57
C LEU A 109 -38.41 26.77 1.60
N ARG A 110 -37.56 27.78 1.42
CA ARG A 110 -37.98 29.19 1.40
C ARG A 110 -39.04 29.44 0.33
N THR A 111 -38.83 28.93 -0.87
CA THR A 111 -39.73 29.11 -2.01
C THR A 111 -41.11 28.53 -1.72
N ARG A 112 -41.17 27.30 -1.19
CA ARG A 112 -42.42 26.62 -0.85
C ARG A 112 -43.16 27.30 0.31
N LEU A 113 -42.46 27.71 1.35
CA LEU A 113 -43.07 28.39 2.50
C LEU A 113 -43.67 29.75 2.11
N LEU A 114 -43.00 30.51 1.24
CA LEU A 114 -43.51 31.80 0.77
C LEU A 114 -44.69 31.68 -0.19
N ALA A 115 -44.84 30.54 -0.88
CA ALA A 115 -45.99 30.28 -1.74
C ALA A 115 -47.25 29.82 -0.97
N LEU A 116 -47.11 29.34 0.27
CA LEU A 116 -48.22 28.84 1.08
C LEU A 116 -49.31 29.89 1.35
N PRO A 117 -49.00 31.13 1.78
CA PRO A 117 -50.02 32.15 2.04
C PRO A 117 -50.87 32.47 0.81
N ASP A 118 -50.24 32.62 -0.37
CA ASP A 118 -50.93 32.94 -1.61
C ASP A 118 -51.91 31.83 -2.02
N ARG A 119 -51.52 30.56 -1.79
CA ARG A 119 -52.38 29.39 -2.04
C ARG A 119 -53.50 29.24 -1.00
N LEU A 120 -53.17 29.47 0.27
CA LEU A 120 -54.09 29.23 1.40
C LEU A 120 -55.09 30.36 1.62
N ALA A 121 -54.73 31.61 1.33
CA ALA A 121 -55.59 32.77 1.57
C ALA A 121 -57.00 32.65 0.97
N PRO A 122 -57.19 32.33 -0.33
CA PRO A 122 -58.52 32.15 -0.90
C PRO A 122 -59.25 30.94 -0.31
N GLN A 123 -58.56 29.82 -0.11
CA GLN A 123 -59.16 28.60 0.44
C GLN A 123 -59.59 28.76 1.90
N ALA A 124 -58.84 29.54 2.67
CA ALA A 124 -59.13 29.89 4.06
C ALA A 124 -60.32 30.86 4.16
N PHE A 125 -60.46 31.79 3.20
CA PHE A 125 -61.57 32.72 3.13
C PHE A 125 -62.92 32.00 2.90
N ASP A 126 -62.91 30.92 2.12
CA ASP A 126 -64.11 30.11 1.84
C ASP A 126 -64.50 29.15 2.98
N GLN A 127 -63.69 29.02 4.06
CA GLN A 127 -64.01 28.12 5.16
C GLN A 127 -65.08 28.70 6.09
N SER A 128 -66.04 27.86 6.46
CA SER A 128 -67.18 28.26 7.31
C SER A 128 -66.84 28.28 8.82
N THR A 129 -65.76 27.60 9.24
CA THR A 129 -65.36 27.55 10.65
C THR A 129 -63.85 27.71 10.82
N VAL A 130 -63.45 28.25 11.97
CA VAL A 130 -62.04 28.32 12.40
C VAL A 130 -61.39 26.93 12.48
N GLY A 131 -62.18 25.89 12.80
CA GLY A 131 -61.72 24.51 12.85
C GLY A 131 -61.29 24.01 11.47
N ASP A 132 -62.10 24.28 10.45
CA ASP A 132 -61.84 23.88 9.07
C ASP A 132 -60.63 24.64 8.50
N THR A 133 -60.54 25.95 8.75
CA THR A 133 -59.35 26.75 8.40
C THR A 133 -58.08 26.20 9.03
N ARG A 134 -58.12 25.80 10.30
CA ARG A 134 -56.95 25.23 10.99
C ARG A 134 -56.55 23.88 10.41
N ASN A 135 -57.52 23.03 10.07
CA ASN A 135 -57.27 21.74 9.44
C ASN A 135 -56.66 21.91 8.05
N LEU A 136 -57.16 22.86 7.26
CA LEU A 136 -56.63 23.23 5.95
C LEU A 136 -55.16 23.66 6.03
N ILE A 137 -54.84 24.61 6.93
CA ILE A 137 -53.46 25.09 7.12
C ILE A 137 -52.54 23.93 7.53
N ARG A 138 -52.98 23.08 8.45
CA ARG A 138 -52.19 21.92 8.91
C ARG A 138 -51.96 20.91 7.79
N ALA A 139 -52.96 20.67 6.94
CA ALA A 139 -52.85 19.77 5.80
C ALA A 139 -51.83 20.30 4.78
N ALA A 140 -51.90 21.58 4.43
CA ALA A 140 -50.97 22.19 3.48
C ALA A 140 -49.53 22.25 4.00
N ILE A 141 -49.32 22.48 5.30
CA ILE A 141 -47.99 22.40 5.91
C ILE A 141 -47.43 20.97 5.80
N ARG A 142 -48.24 19.95 6.09
CA ARG A 142 -47.81 18.55 6.00
C ARG A 142 -47.47 18.17 4.56
N GLU A 143 -48.29 18.55 3.59
CA GLU A 143 -48.03 18.35 2.17
C GLU A 143 -46.69 18.94 1.75
N VAL A 144 -46.41 20.20 2.13
CA VAL A 144 -45.12 20.84 1.83
C VAL A 144 -43.95 20.15 2.53
N LEU A 145 -44.13 19.70 3.77
CA LEU A 145 -43.08 18.97 4.50
C LEU A 145 -42.81 17.58 3.90
N ASP A 146 -43.85 16.88 3.45
CA ASP A 146 -43.73 15.57 2.80
C ASP A 146 -43.04 15.70 1.43
N ASP A 147 -43.40 16.73 0.65
CA ASP A 147 -42.72 17.10 -0.60
C ASP A 147 -41.23 17.41 -0.37
N LEU A 148 -40.90 18.16 0.68
CA LEU A 148 -39.52 18.52 1.02
C LEU A 148 -38.71 17.36 1.61
N ALA A 149 -39.37 16.32 2.10
CA ALA A 149 -38.72 15.11 2.60
C ALA A 149 -38.26 14.18 1.45
N GLN A 150 -38.70 14.44 0.22
CA GLN A 150 -38.22 13.78 -1.00
C GLN A 150 -37.50 14.79 -1.92
N PRO A 151 -36.40 15.41 -1.48
CA PRO A 151 -35.68 16.32 -2.34
C PRO A 151 -34.91 15.51 -3.39
N ASP A 152 -35.33 15.60 -4.66
CA ASP A 152 -34.53 15.20 -5.83
C ASP A 152 -33.35 16.16 -5.97
N ILE A 153 -32.37 16.05 -5.07
CA ILE A 153 -31.12 16.78 -5.17
C ILE A 153 -30.11 15.79 -5.74
N GLU A 154 -29.93 15.85 -7.05
CA GLU A 154 -28.80 15.24 -7.73
C GLU A 154 -27.54 15.98 -7.28
N LEU A 155 -26.80 15.37 -6.34
CA LEU A 155 -25.47 15.82 -5.98
C LEU A 155 -24.54 15.42 -7.12
N GLU A 156 -24.11 16.39 -7.95
CA GLU A 156 -23.00 16.19 -8.88
C GLU A 156 -21.73 15.91 -8.07
N THR A 157 -21.41 14.63 -7.90
CA THR A 157 -20.14 14.21 -7.32
C THR A 157 -19.06 14.29 -8.40
N ASP A 158 -18.58 15.50 -8.71
CA ASP A 158 -17.33 15.67 -9.44
C ASP A 158 -16.18 15.31 -8.49
N VAL A 159 -15.92 14.01 -8.39
CA VAL A 159 -14.74 13.49 -7.72
C VAL A 159 -13.62 13.42 -8.75
N ASP A 160 -12.90 14.53 -8.94
CA ASP A 160 -11.66 14.56 -9.71
C ASP A 160 -10.59 13.74 -8.97
N LEU A 161 -10.57 12.43 -9.22
CA LEU A 161 -9.63 11.46 -8.65
C LEU A 161 -8.25 11.45 -9.34
N GLU A 162 -7.89 12.48 -10.12
CA GLU A 162 -6.64 12.51 -10.90
C GLU A 162 -5.36 12.76 -10.05
N GLY A 163 -5.47 12.96 -8.75
CA GLY A 163 -4.33 13.38 -7.90
C GLY A 163 -3.46 12.27 -7.27
N LEU A 164 -3.80 10.98 -7.37
CA LEU A 164 -3.05 9.91 -6.70
C LEU A 164 -1.93 9.28 -7.57
N ALA A 165 -1.23 10.10 -8.35
CA ALA A 165 0.02 9.68 -8.95
C ALA A 165 1.13 9.65 -7.88
N ASP A 166 1.54 8.43 -7.55
CA ASP A 166 2.63 8.07 -6.63
C ASP A 166 3.89 8.95 -6.84
N PRO A 167 4.28 9.80 -5.87
CA PRO A 167 5.44 10.67 -6.03
C PRO A 167 6.80 9.94 -5.95
N GLU A 168 6.85 8.61 -5.76
CA GLU A 168 8.12 7.89 -5.58
C GLU A 168 8.59 7.01 -6.76
N ALA A 169 8.00 7.12 -7.96
CA ALA A 169 8.48 6.35 -9.12
C ALA A 169 9.77 6.92 -9.79
N HIS A 170 10.32 8.04 -9.30
CA HIS A 170 11.61 8.57 -9.79
C HIS A 170 12.77 8.26 -8.83
N ARG A 171 13.01 6.98 -8.55
CA ARG A 171 14.31 6.54 -8.01
C ARG A 171 14.91 5.42 -8.87
N GLY A 172 15.81 5.80 -9.78
CA GLY A 172 16.93 4.95 -10.19
C GLY A 172 16.92 4.36 -11.61
N LYS A 173 17.46 5.12 -12.56
CA LYS A 173 18.25 4.61 -13.70
C LYS A 173 19.18 5.77 -14.07
N GLY A 174 20.45 5.79 -13.68
CA GLY A 174 21.47 4.80 -13.98
C GLY A 174 22.53 5.56 -14.79
N ALA A 175 23.68 5.82 -14.16
CA ALA A 175 24.81 6.52 -14.72
C ALA A 175 25.36 5.88 -16.01
N GLY A 176 25.97 6.69 -16.88
CA GLY A 176 26.91 6.21 -17.89
C GLY A 176 27.14 7.18 -19.05
N GLY A 177 28.24 7.93 -19.02
CA GLY A 177 28.74 8.66 -20.19
C GLY A 177 29.63 9.86 -19.88
N ALA A 178 30.84 9.60 -19.37
CA ALA A 178 31.89 10.61 -19.28
C ALA A 178 32.41 10.98 -20.68
N ALA A 179 32.59 12.28 -20.95
CA ALA A 179 33.58 12.77 -21.92
C ALA A 179 34.03 14.17 -21.49
N ALA A 180 35.32 14.26 -21.18
CA ALA A 180 36.03 15.48 -20.81
C ALA A 180 36.35 16.33 -22.03
N THR A 181 36.31 17.66 -21.89
CA THR A 181 37.24 18.59 -22.56
C THR A 181 37.40 19.86 -21.72
N ALA A 182 38.66 20.26 -21.57
CA ALA A 182 39.19 21.33 -20.73
C ALA A 182 39.04 22.75 -21.32
N GLY A 183 38.86 23.75 -20.43
CA GLY A 183 39.26 25.17 -20.54
C GLY A 183 38.69 26.02 -21.69
N PRO A 184 38.76 27.37 -21.63
CA PRO A 184 39.65 28.17 -20.79
C PRO A 184 38.97 29.32 -19.98
N ASP A 185 39.77 29.84 -19.04
CA ASP A 185 39.90 31.23 -18.57
C ASP A 185 38.74 32.22 -18.75
N ASP A 186 38.28 32.77 -17.62
CA ASP A 186 38.08 34.22 -17.49
C ASP A 186 38.06 34.65 -16.00
N GLN A 187 38.75 35.77 -15.76
CA GLN A 187 38.91 36.60 -14.54
C GLN A 187 40.11 36.34 -13.61
#